data_AF-R9JV43-F1
#
_entry.id   AF-R9JV43-F1
#
_cell.length_a   1.000
_cell.length_b   1.000
_cell.length_c   1.000
_cell.angle_alpha   90.00
_cell.angle_beta   90.00
_cell.angle_gamma   90.00
#
_symmetry.space_group_name_H-M   'P 1'
#
loop_
_entity.id
_entity.type
_entity.pdbx_description
1 polymer ?
#
loop_
_entity_poly.entity_id
_entity_poly.type
_entity_poly.pdbx_seq_one_letter_code
_entity_poly.pdbx_strand_id
1 'polypeptide(L)' 'MQKFEVVSMIKINGEWVRQEDIPREELCKLLEKKFDQAMKGIGFERVKTA' A
#
# COMPACT_ATOMS: atom_id res chain seq x y z
N MET A 1 -18.37 21.93 -12.00
CA MET A 1 -17.93 20.94 -11.00
C MET A 1 -16.42 21.05 -10.89
N GLN A 2 -15.87 21.42 -9.74
CA GLN A 2 -14.44 21.29 -9.51
C GLN A 2 -14.13 19.79 -9.45
N LYS A 3 -13.28 19.29 -10.35
CA LYS A 3 -12.77 17.91 -10.27
C LYS A 3 -11.93 17.85 -8.99
N PHE A 4 -12.29 16.95 -8.07
CA PHE A 4 -11.39 16.59 -7.00
C PHE A 4 -10.19 15.89 -7.63
N GLU A 5 -9.04 16.56 -7.66
CA GLU A 5 -7.76 15.89 -7.90
C GLU A 5 -7.43 15.13 -6.62
N VAL A 6 -7.83 13.86 -6.57
CA VAL A 6 -7.37 12.94 -5.54
C VAL A 6 -5.93 12.59 -5.87
N VAL A 7 -4.99 13.36 -5.32
CA VAL A 7 -3.56 13.09 -5.49
C VAL A 7 -3.15 12.00 -4.49
N SER A 8 -3.20 10.74 -4.93
CA SER A 8 -2.71 9.61 -4.13
C SER A 8 -1.20 9.47 -4.27
N MET A 9 -0.45 10.29 -3.52
CA MET A 9 1.00 10.11 -3.36
C MET A 9 1.29 9.08 -2.28
N ILE A 10 2.21 8.17 -2.55
CA ILE A 10 2.73 7.22 -1.56
C ILE A 10 4.24 7.36 -1.44
N LYS A 11 4.77 7.18 -0.23
CA LYS A 11 6.20 7.29 0.05
C LYS A 11 6.84 5.91 0.07
N ILE A 12 7.67 5.61 -0.93
CA ILE A 12 8.40 4.35 -1.07
C ILE A 12 9.89 4.65 -1.01
N ASN A 13 10.62 3.98 -0.11
CA ASN A 13 12.08 4.13 0.06
C ASN A 13 12.57 5.57 0.21
N GLY A 14 11.74 6.46 0.76
CA GLY A 14 12.07 7.87 0.95
C GLY A 14 11.57 8.80 -0.16
N GLU A 15 11.18 8.26 -1.31
CA GLU A 15 10.70 9.01 -2.48
C GLU A 15 9.18 9.05 -2.54
N TRP A 16 8.64 10.19 -2.98
CA TRP A 16 7.22 10.35 -3.22
C TRP A 16 6.89 9.95 -4.65
N VAL A 17 6.04 8.94 -4.80
CA VAL A 17 5.62 8.40 -6.10
C VAL A 17 4.09 8.47 -6.20
N ARG A 18 3.55 8.68 -7.40
CA ARG A 18 2.11 8.63 -7.58
C ARG A 18 1.67 7.18 -7.59
N GLN A 19 0.57 6.89 -6.92
CA GLN A 19 0.02 5.54 -6.89
C GLN A 19 -0.35 5.03 -8.30
N GLU A 20 -0.80 5.92 -9.19
CA GLU A 20 -1.18 5.60 -10.58
C GLU A 20 0.01 5.15 -11.44
N ASP A 21 1.23 5.54 -11.07
CA ASP A 21 2.46 5.18 -11.79
C ASP A 21 2.95 3.77 -11.42
N ILE A 22 2.35 3.15 -10.39
CA ILE A 22 2.79 1.85 -9.88
C ILE A 22 1.88 0.76 -10.42
N PRO A 23 2.44 -0.33 -10.99
CA PRO A 23 1.64 -1.47 -11.39
C PRO A 23 0.78 -1.99 -10.23
N ARG A 24 -0.51 -2.20 -10.49
CA ARG A 24 -1.47 -2.64 -9.47
C ARG A 24 -0.99 -3.84 -8.67
N GLU A 25 -0.41 -4.84 -9.34
CA GLU A 25 0.12 -6.05 -8.70
C GLU A 25 1.26 -5.74 -7.72
N GLU A 26 2.18 -4.86 -8.11
CA GLU A 26 3.30 -4.45 -7.26
C GLU A 26 2.81 -3.65 -6.05
N LEU A 27 1.88 -2.72 -6.28
CA LEU A 27 1.26 -1.95 -5.21
C LEU A 27 0.54 -2.86 -4.21
N CYS A 28 -0.22 -3.85 -4.68
CA CYS A 28 -0.89 -4.82 -3.82
C CYS A 28 0.12 -5.60 -2.96
N LYS A 29 1.21 -6.10 -3.55
CA LYS A 29 2.28 -6.79 -2.80
C LYS A 29 2.91 -5.90 -1.73
N LEU A 30 3.14 -4.63 -2.03
CA LEU A 30 3.68 -3.66 -1.08
C LEU A 30 2.72 -3.41 0.09
N LEU A 31 1.44 -3.20 -0.21
CA LEU A 31 0.41 -2.98 0.80
C LEU A 31 0.23 -4.22 1.69
N GLU A 32 0.14 -5.41 1.10
CA GLU A 32 0.04 -6.66 1.86
C GLU A 32 1.21 -6.83 2.82
N LYS A 33 2.44 -6.63 2.34
CA LYS A 33 3.63 -6.71 3.20
C LYS A 33 3.56 -5.72 4.36
N LYS A 34 3.06 -4.50 4.13
CA LYS A 34 2.93 -3.48 5.18
C LYS A 34 1.84 -3.83 6.20
N PHE A 35 0.69 -4.32 5.73
CA PHE A 35 -0.36 -4.81 6.63
C PHE A 35 0.14 -5.98 7.46
N ASP A 36 0.80 -6.97 6.85
CA ASP A 36 1.35 -8.12 7.57
C ASP A 36 2.35 -7.70 8.65
N GLN A 37 3.24 -6.75 8.33
CA GLN A 37 4.18 -6.20 9.32
C GLN A 37 3.48 -5.50 10.47
N ALA A 38 2.47 -4.66 10.17
CA ALA A 38 1.71 -3.94 11.20
C ALA A 38 0.93 -4.90 12.10
N MET A 39 0.24 -5.88 11.51
CA MET A 39 -0.56 -6.88 12.23
C MET A 39 0.32 -7.76 13.12
N LYS A 40 1.49 -8.18 12.65
CA LYS A 40 2.47 -8.89 13.48
C LYS A 40 2.95 -8.03 14.64
N GLY A 41 3.17 -6.74 14.40
CA GLY A 41 3.55 -5.78 15.45
C GLY A 41 2.53 -5.66 16.57
N ILE A 42 1.24 -5.91 16.31
CA ILE A 42 0.16 -5.91 17.30
C ILE A 42 -0.27 -7.32 17.74
N GLY A 43 0.53 -8.35 17.44
CA GLY A 43 0.33 -9.72 17.94
C GLY A 43 -0.59 -10.62 17.10
N PHE A 44 -0.93 -10.22 15.88
CA PHE A 44 -1.74 -11.03 14.96
C PHE A 44 -0.85 -11.73 13.93
N GLU A 45 -1.18 -12.98 13.61
CA GLU A 45 -0.52 -13.75 12.55
C GLU A 45 -1.43 -13.88 11.33
N ARG A 46 -0.85 -13.79 10.13
CA ARG A 46 -1.60 -13.96 8.88
C ARG A 46 -1.93 -15.43 8.67
N VAL A 47 -3.22 -15.74 8.60
CA VAL A 47 -3.70 -17.03 8.12
C VAL A 47 -3.76 -16.98 6.60
N LYS A 48 -3.13 -17.95 5.92
CA LYS A 48 -3.29 -18.10 4.47
C LYS A 48 -4.72 -18.52 4.19
N THR A 49 -5.53 -17.61 3.68
CA THR A 49 -6.78 -17.93 3.00
C THR A 49 -6.41 -18.27 1.56
N ALA A 50 -6.72 -19.49 1.14
CA ALA A 50 -6.43 -20.14 -0.15
C ALA A 50 -6.10 -19.22 -1.34
#